data_AF-F9FZX3-F1
#
_entry.id   AF-F9FZX3-F1
#
_cell.length_a   1.000
_cell.length_b   1.000
_cell.length_c   1.000
_cell.angle_alpha   90.00
_cell.angle_beta   90.00
_cell.angle_gamma   90.00
#
_symmetry.space_group_name_H-M   'P 1'
#
loop_
_entity.id
_entity.type
_entity.pdbx_description
1 polymer ?
#
loop_
_entity_poly.entity_id
_entity_poly.type
_entity_poly.pdbx_seq_one_letter_code
_entity_poly.pdbx_strand_id
1 'polypeptide(L)'
;RLDTVADKKNKQGQQQVMKDSREGDREEGEEEDPDKKALDETVFNFCIKSIKQKLGRKQYHNPLLHFTAILGIKEDGTWVPSHTHTRFLAGFLWCGRILMLEHFFKDDPYDSEDSTCDTSFAAIDRFQKGHRDWLATGSYTPFSAIIQWMTYGRGYRNQEGGQARVLWDSDGTTLNYLGDKITVDSFQQTAQALVREAEGWLDKLTGGQWSQIRETIRLRDIADSLVFEGPGRSFATNRKNAWLKPGAEKLTRLVGATLWKIVDAGNGGSRVECRRRAMEEYLGWLRQFRSSMFPVVHVWGGQPGRGPEVSTLKHCDTEQLPKNVFVFDGQVVLITDRDKSKGLNGKQGRKVARFLPEGPSLMMVAYIAWLLPFEKVLHRLSGIRGPSEAINPWLWKSAEKGLWDTAKLSKQLALVTGAQIGVQLTVSSYRHVAIEMGRRIKGLIVQQVELEAAVADSDDEAADPLTGEAHRQPKVEYVWDIQNIDFLPTQTGH
;
A
#
# COMPACT_ATOMS: atom_id res chain seq x y z
N ARG A 1 49.20 -29.43 -17.79
CA ARG A 1 49.33 -29.29 -19.26
C ARG A 1 47.97 -28.79 -19.74
N LEU A 2 47.67 -27.51 -19.54
CA LEU A 2 48.05 -26.36 -20.38
C LEU A 2 47.44 -26.43 -21.78
N ASP A 3 46.46 -25.55 -21.94
CA ASP A 3 46.19 -24.65 -23.06
C ASP A 3 45.72 -25.18 -24.40
N THR A 4 44.55 -24.65 -24.77
CA THR A 4 44.12 -23.98 -26.02
C THR A 4 42.67 -24.42 -26.29
N VAL A 5 41.66 -23.56 -26.47
CA VAL A 5 41.58 -22.29 -27.20
C VAL A 5 40.43 -21.47 -26.61
N ALA A 6 40.76 -20.30 -26.05
CA ALA A 6 39.85 -19.17 -25.98
C ALA A 6 40.03 -18.40 -27.29
N ASP A 7 39.11 -18.54 -28.24
CA ASP A 7 38.93 -17.59 -29.34
C ASP A 7 37.68 -17.96 -30.14
N LYS A 8 36.54 -17.37 -29.75
CA LYS A 8 35.34 -17.18 -30.59
C LYS A 8 34.37 -16.21 -29.90
N LYS A 9 34.87 -15.01 -29.62
CA LYS A 9 34.06 -13.79 -29.58
C LYS A 9 34.56 -12.87 -30.69
N ASN A 10 33.64 -12.18 -31.34
CA ASN A 10 33.83 -11.26 -32.47
C ASN A 10 34.04 -11.87 -33.85
N LYS A 11 32.92 -12.27 -34.48
CA LYS A 11 32.54 -11.81 -35.83
C LYS A 11 31.14 -12.35 -36.18
N GLN A 12 30.12 -11.58 -35.81
CA GLN A 12 28.87 -11.43 -36.58
C GLN A 12 28.12 -10.25 -35.97
N GLY A 13 28.56 -9.05 -36.37
CA GLY A 13 27.72 -7.87 -36.30
C GLY A 13 26.76 -7.85 -37.47
N GLN A 14 25.61 -7.24 -37.23
CA GLN A 14 24.71 -6.62 -38.21
C GLN A 14 23.92 -7.55 -39.13
N GLN A 15 22.74 -7.98 -38.63
CA GLN A 15 21.52 -7.82 -39.41
C GLN A 15 20.34 -7.48 -38.49
N GLN A 16 19.77 -6.32 -38.77
CA GLN A 16 18.69 -5.66 -38.06
C GLN A 16 17.41 -5.94 -38.84
N VAL A 17 16.46 -6.71 -38.30
CA VAL A 17 15.04 -6.68 -38.74
C VAL A 17 14.14 -6.97 -37.55
N MET A 18 13.21 -6.04 -37.33
CA MET A 18 11.98 -6.13 -36.55
C MET A 18 11.42 -7.56 -36.37
N LYS A 19 11.08 -7.92 -35.12
CA LYS A 19 9.83 -8.67 -34.87
C LYS A 19 9.29 -8.43 -33.47
N ASP A 20 8.12 -7.80 -33.46
CA ASP A 20 7.07 -7.67 -32.45
C ASP A 20 7.35 -8.13 -31.02
N SER A 21 7.39 -7.12 -30.15
CA SER A 21 6.80 -7.17 -28.81
C SER A 21 5.27 -7.10 -28.94
N ARG A 22 4.57 -8.21 -28.68
CA ARG A 22 3.12 -8.24 -28.45
C ARG A 22 2.78 -9.30 -27.41
N GLU A 23 2.62 -8.88 -26.17
CA GLU A 23 1.63 -9.45 -25.27
C GLU A 23 0.93 -8.25 -24.63
N GLY A 24 -0.15 -7.84 -25.29
CA GLY A 24 -1.11 -6.90 -24.74
C GLY A 24 -2.35 -7.70 -24.41
N ASP A 25 -2.76 -7.65 -23.14
CA ASP A 25 -4.08 -8.10 -22.70
C ASP A 25 -5.14 -7.34 -23.50
N ARG A 26 -5.68 -8.04 -24.50
CA ARG A 26 -6.94 -7.71 -25.14
C ARG A 26 -7.96 -8.65 -24.53
N GLU A 27 -8.95 -8.09 -23.86
CA GLU A 27 -10.27 -8.72 -23.78
C GLU A 27 -10.93 -8.64 -25.17
N GLU A 28 -10.37 -9.37 -26.12
CA GLU A 28 -11.06 -9.87 -27.31
C GLU A 28 -11.07 -11.37 -27.07
N GLY A 29 -12.23 -11.97 -26.80
CA GLY A 29 -12.37 -13.37 -26.35
C GLY A 29 -11.25 -14.28 -26.86
N GLU A 30 -10.22 -14.46 -26.03
CA GLU A 30 -9.11 -15.33 -26.35
C GLU A 30 -9.72 -16.72 -26.33
N GLU A 31 -9.77 -17.38 -27.49
CA GLU A 31 -9.78 -18.84 -27.49
C GLU A 31 -8.53 -19.24 -26.69
N GLU A 32 -8.72 -19.55 -25.40
CA GLU A 32 -7.65 -20.02 -24.53
C GLU A 32 -6.92 -21.12 -25.28
N ASP A 33 -5.62 -20.92 -25.51
CA ASP A 33 -4.76 -21.92 -26.15
C ASP A 33 -5.03 -23.27 -25.46
N PRO A 34 -5.61 -24.26 -26.18
CA PRO A 34 -6.05 -25.51 -25.57
C PRO A 34 -4.89 -26.25 -24.90
N ASP A 35 -3.66 -26.03 -25.37
CA ASP A 35 -2.45 -26.61 -24.78
C ASP A 35 -2.12 -25.95 -23.43
N LYS A 36 -2.34 -24.64 -23.29
CA LYS A 36 -2.16 -23.90 -22.04
C LYS A 36 -3.19 -24.32 -21.00
N LYS A 37 -4.46 -24.45 -21.38
CA LYS A 37 -5.54 -24.91 -20.49
C LYS A 37 -5.28 -26.34 -19.99
N ALA A 38 -4.86 -27.23 -20.88
CA ALA A 38 -4.51 -28.60 -20.52
C ALA A 38 -3.29 -28.66 -19.58
N LEU A 39 -2.30 -27.79 -19.79
CA LEU A 39 -1.15 -27.66 -18.91
C LEU A 39 -1.57 -27.17 -17.51
N ASP A 40 -2.38 -26.12 -17.43
CA ASP A 40 -2.88 -25.58 -16.16
C ASP A 40 -3.67 -26.63 -15.36
N GLU A 41 -4.56 -27.37 -16.03
CA GLU A 41 -5.31 -28.47 -15.41
C GLU A 41 -4.37 -29.59 -14.92
N THR A 42 -3.34 -29.92 -15.70
CA THR A 42 -2.36 -30.96 -15.33
C THR A 42 -1.53 -30.53 -14.11
N VAL A 43 -1.05 -29.29 -14.09
CA VAL A 43 -0.29 -28.71 -12.97
C VAL A 43 -1.16 -28.62 -11.72
N PHE A 44 -2.41 -28.17 -11.85
CA PHE A 44 -3.38 -28.13 -10.77
C PHE A 44 -3.59 -29.53 -10.18
N ASN A 45 -3.87 -30.53 -11.02
CA ASN A 45 -4.06 -31.91 -10.59
C ASN A 45 -2.81 -32.50 -9.91
N PHE A 46 -1.61 -32.21 -10.40
CA PHE A 46 -0.36 -32.60 -9.74
C PHE A 46 -0.24 -31.99 -8.34
N CYS A 47 -0.54 -30.69 -8.18
CA CYS A 47 -0.52 -30.02 -6.89
C CYS A 47 -1.52 -30.65 -5.92
N ILE A 48 -2.76 -30.89 -6.36
CA ILE A 48 -3.79 -31.53 -5.53
C ILE A 48 -3.38 -32.94 -5.10
N LYS A 49 -2.85 -33.77 -6.02
CA LYS A 49 -2.35 -35.12 -5.68
C LYS A 49 -1.19 -35.06 -4.70
N SER A 50 -0.28 -34.09 -4.86
CA SER A 50 0.84 -33.88 -3.95
C SER A 50 0.37 -33.46 -2.56
N ILE A 51 -0.71 -32.67 -2.44
CA ILE A 51 -1.29 -32.29 -1.14
C ILE A 51 -2.07 -33.45 -0.52
N LYS A 52 -2.88 -34.16 -1.31
CA LYS A 52 -3.75 -35.25 -0.89
C LYS A 52 -3.03 -36.60 -0.83
N GLN A 53 -1.85 -36.63 -0.24
CA GLN A 53 -1.09 -37.85 0.02
C GLN A 53 -1.09 -38.17 1.52
N LYS A 54 -1.39 -39.41 1.89
CA LYS A 54 -1.14 -39.90 3.26
C LYS A 54 0.33 -40.26 3.42
N LEU A 55 0.93 -39.77 4.50
CA LEU A 55 2.34 -39.94 4.80
C LEU A 55 2.54 -41.19 5.66
N GLY A 56 3.50 -42.00 5.26
CA GLY A 56 4.07 -43.07 6.10
C GLY A 56 5.50 -42.73 6.52
N ARG A 57 6.29 -43.75 6.88
CA ARG A 57 7.69 -43.58 7.34
C ARG A 57 8.59 -42.82 6.34
N LYS A 58 8.33 -42.94 5.04
CA LYS A 58 9.09 -42.26 3.98
C LYS A 58 8.43 -40.95 3.54
N GLN A 59 8.26 -40.02 4.47
CA GLN A 59 7.54 -38.76 4.24
C GLN A 59 8.10 -37.91 3.07
N TYR A 60 9.41 -37.96 2.83
CA TYR A 60 10.07 -37.19 1.75
C TYR A 60 9.97 -37.83 0.36
N HIS A 61 9.25 -38.94 0.20
CA HIS A 61 8.82 -39.38 -1.13
C HIS A 61 7.71 -38.48 -1.69
N ASN A 62 7.02 -37.73 -0.82
CA ASN A 62 6.10 -36.71 -1.26
C ASN A 62 6.89 -35.53 -1.85
N PRO A 63 6.63 -35.12 -3.10
CA PRO A 63 7.41 -34.10 -3.79
C PRO A 63 7.33 -32.72 -3.10
N LEU A 64 6.18 -32.37 -2.51
CA LEU A 64 6.00 -31.11 -1.79
C LEU A 64 6.84 -31.07 -0.51
N LEU A 65 6.84 -32.14 0.29
CA LEU A 65 7.69 -32.23 1.48
C LEU A 65 9.17 -32.29 1.14
N HIS A 66 9.53 -33.01 0.08
CA HIS A 66 10.91 -33.07 -0.40
C HIS A 66 11.41 -31.67 -0.79
N PHE A 67 10.66 -30.97 -1.62
CA PHE A 67 11.02 -29.63 -2.07
C PHE A 67 11.12 -28.64 -0.92
N THR A 68 10.13 -28.62 -0.03
CA THR A 68 10.14 -27.72 1.14
C THR A 68 11.24 -28.02 2.14
N ALA A 69 11.69 -29.27 2.25
CA ALA A 69 12.86 -29.63 3.04
C ALA A 69 14.16 -29.12 2.40
N ILE A 70 14.32 -29.26 1.08
CA ILE A 70 15.49 -28.75 0.34
C ILE A 70 15.60 -27.23 0.45
N LEU A 71 14.48 -26.49 0.48
CA LEU A 71 14.48 -25.04 0.69
C LEU A 71 15.04 -24.61 2.06
N GLY A 72 15.29 -25.55 2.98
CA GLY A 72 16.02 -25.31 4.23
C GLY A 72 17.54 -25.26 4.08
N ILE A 73 18.07 -25.59 2.90
CA ILE A 73 19.50 -25.73 2.62
C ILE A 73 19.90 -24.65 1.60
N LYS A 74 20.97 -23.92 1.89
CA LYS A 74 21.56 -22.94 0.97
C LYS A 74 22.50 -23.61 -0.03
N GLU A 75 22.87 -22.89 -1.09
CA GLU A 75 23.82 -23.37 -2.11
C GLU A 75 25.18 -23.76 -1.53
N ASP A 76 25.63 -23.10 -0.47
CA ASP A 76 26.87 -23.39 0.25
C ASP A 76 26.77 -24.59 1.21
N GLY A 77 25.62 -25.28 1.24
CA GLY A 77 25.35 -26.42 2.13
C GLY A 77 24.99 -26.02 3.57
N THR A 78 24.95 -24.72 3.90
CA THR A 78 24.52 -24.25 5.23
C THR A 78 23.00 -24.19 5.36
N TRP A 79 22.52 -24.18 6.61
CA TRP A 79 21.09 -24.11 6.89
C TRP A 79 20.55 -22.68 6.72
N VAL A 80 19.33 -22.59 6.20
CA VAL A 80 18.54 -21.36 6.15
C VAL A 80 18.04 -21.01 7.55
N PRO A 81 18.10 -19.73 8.00
CA PRO A 81 17.57 -19.33 9.30
C PRO A 81 16.08 -19.68 9.48
N SER A 82 15.69 -20.00 10.72
CA SER A 82 14.34 -20.46 11.07
C SER A 82 13.23 -19.51 10.58
N HIS A 83 13.46 -18.19 10.68
CA HIS A 83 12.54 -17.15 10.23
C HIS A 83 12.34 -17.08 8.72
N THR A 84 13.34 -17.48 7.94
CA THR A 84 13.29 -17.50 6.47
C THR A 84 12.63 -18.80 6.00
N HIS A 85 13.03 -19.95 6.55
CA HIS A 85 12.44 -21.23 6.16
C HIS A 85 10.93 -21.29 6.47
N THR A 86 10.53 -20.87 7.68
CA THR A 86 9.11 -20.79 8.04
C THR A 86 8.31 -19.83 7.16
N ARG A 87 8.94 -18.83 6.53
CA ARG A 87 8.26 -17.96 5.55
C ARG A 87 7.95 -18.72 4.26
N PHE A 88 8.87 -19.54 3.75
CA PHE A 88 8.61 -20.40 2.60
C PHE A 88 7.46 -21.38 2.89
N LEU A 89 7.53 -22.08 4.03
CA LEU A 89 6.47 -23.00 4.47
C LEU A 89 5.09 -22.32 4.56
N ALA A 90 5.03 -21.10 5.10
CA ALA A 90 3.79 -20.33 5.17
C ALA A 90 3.23 -20.01 3.76
N GLY A 91 4.11 -19.72 2.80
CA GLY A 91 3.73 -19.54 1.39
C GLY A 91 3.09 -20.79 0.80
N PHE A 92 3.71 -21.97 0.96
CA PHE A 92 3.14 -23.24 0.48
C PHE A 92 1.80 -23.57 1.14
N LEU A 93 1.66 -23.34 2.45
CA LEU A 93 0.38 -23.54 3.13
C LEU A 93 -0.70 -22.61 2.57
N TRP A 94 -0.36 -21.36 2.25
CA TRP A 94 -1.32 -20.42 1.68
C TRP A 94 -1.73 -20.82 0.27
N CYS A 95 -0.78 -21.04 -0.64
CA CYS A 95 -1.07 -21.46 -2.01
C CYS A 95 -1.85 -22.78 -2.04
N GLY A 96 -1.43 -23.77 -1.24
CA GLY A 96 -2.12 -25.05 -1.19
C GLY A 96 -3.54 -24.95 -0.62
N ARG A 97 -3.82 -24.00 0.30
CA ARG A 97 -5.19 -23.74 0.76
C ARG A 97 -6.07 -23.19 -0.35
N ILE A 98 -5.57 -22.27 -1.16
CA ILE A 98 -6.31 -21.71 -2.30
C ILE A 98 -6.58 -22.80 -3.34
N LEU A 99 -5.57 -23.59 -3.70
CA LEU A 99 -5.73 -24.71 -4.63
C LEU A 99 -6.75 -25.74 -4.13
N MET A 100 -6.72 -26.04 -2.83
CA MET A 100 -7.66 -26.99 -2.23
C MET A 100 -9.07 -26.40 -2.12
N LEU A 101 -9.20 -25.10 -1.89
CA LEU A 101 -10.50 -24.40 -1.95
C LEU A 101 -11.10 -24.58 -3.35
N GLU A 102 -10.36 -24.21 -4.40
CA GLU A 102 -10.76 -24.41 -5.79
C GLU A 102 -11.16 -25.88 -6.05
N HIS A 103 -10.34 -26.83 -5.59
CA HIS A 103 -10.64 -28.26 -5.75
C HIS A 103 -11.93 -28.71 -5.06
N PHE A 104 -12.28 -28.13 -3.91
CA PHE A 104 -13.50 -28.48 -3.19
C PHE A 104 -14.76 -27.87 -3.82
N PHE A 105 -14.64 -26.69 -4.43
CA PHE A 105 -15.74 -25.94 -5.02
C PHE A 105 -15.84 -26.04 -6.55
N LYS A 106 -14.96 -26.78 -7.22
CA LYS A 106 -14.94 -26.95 -8.69
C LYS A 106 -16.28 -27.33 -9.36
N ASP A 107 -17.18 -27.98 -8.63
CA ASP A 107 -18.48 -28.45 -9.15
C ASP A 107 -19.65 -27.52 -8.71
N ASP A 108 -19.35 -26.38 -8.08
CA ASP A 108 -20.31 -25.38 -7.61
C ASP A 108 -20.02 -24.03 -8.32
N PRO A 109 -20.66 -23.76 -9.47
CA PRO A 109 -20.33 -22.61 -10.31
C PRO A 109 -20.67 -21.28 -9.62
N TYR A 110 -19.69 -20.38 -9.58
CA TYR A 110 -19.78 -19.06 -8.95
C TYR A 110 -20.62 -18.04 -9.75
N ASP A 111 -20.81 -18.27 -11.06
CA ASP A 111 -21.32 -17.28 -12.01
C ASP A 111 -22.62 -17.73 -12.69
N SER A 112 -23.77 -17.44 -12.06
CA SER A 112 -24.97 -17.16 -12.83
C SER A 112 -25.57 -15.85 -12.34
N GLU A 113 -25.71 -14.89 -13.26
CA GLU A 113 -26.22 -13.53 -13.02
C GLU A 113 -27.65 -13.49 -12.42
N ASP A 114 -28.31 -14.64 -12.30
CA ASP A 114 -29.68 -14.82 -11.79
C ASP A 114 -29.79 -15.66 -10.50
N SER A 115 -28.69 -16.14 -9.93
CA SER A 115 -28.75 -16.93 -8.69
C SER A 115 -28.64 -16.04 -7.47
N THR A 116 -29.69 -16.01 -6.65
CA THR A 116 -29.58 -15.71 -5.23
C THR A 116 -28.56 -16.68 -4.62
N CYS A 117 -27.30 -16.25 -4.59
CA CYS A 117 -26.11 -17.00 -4.26
C CYS A 117 -26.19 -17.62 -2.86
N ASP A 118 -26.56 -18.89 -2.80
CA ASP A 118 -26.30 -19.76 -1.66
C ASP A 118 -25.43 -20.93 -2.16
N THR A 119 -24.15 -20.91 -1.78
CA THR A 119 -23.24 -22.06 -1.94
C THR A 119 -23.93 -23.33 -1.45
N SER A 120 -23.91 -24.42 -2.23
CA SER A 120 -24.70 -25.59 -1.85
C SER A 120 -24.20 -26.18 -0.53
N PHE A 121 -25.12 -26.61 0.33
CA PHE A 121 -24.76 -27.33 1.57
C PHE A 121 -23.87 -28.55 1.29
N ALA A 122 -24.01 -29.18 0.12
CA ALA A 122 -23.17 -30.28 -0.32
C ALA A 122 -21.71 -29.85 -0.56
N ALA A 123 -21.48 -28.69 -1.17
CA ALA A 123 -20.14 -28.14 -1.36
C ALA A 123 -19.50 -27.75 -0.01
N ILE A 124 -20.31 -27.18 0.90
CA ILE A 124 -19.86 -26.86 2.27
C ILE A 124 -19.45 -28.13 3.03
N ASP A 125 -20.26 -29.19 3.01
CA ASP A 125 -19.93 -30.45 3.69
C ASP A 125 -18.67 -31.10 3.09
N ARG A 126 -18.56 -31.11 1.75
CA ARG A 126 -17.36 -31.58 1.04
C ARG A 126 -16.11 -30.82 1.48
N PHE A 127 -16.20 -29.49 1.58
CA PHE A 127 -15.12 -28.65 2.09
C PHE A 127 -14.78 -29.00 3.54
N GLN A 128 -15.77 -29.10 4.44
CA GLN A 128 -15.51 -29.41 5.86
C GLN A 128 -14.84 -30.77 6.03
N LYS A 129 -15.35 -31.81 5.35
CA LYS A 129 -14.77 -33.14 5.36
C LYS A 129 -13.36 -33.13 4.78
N GLY A 130 -13.19 -32.52 3.60
CA GLY A 130 -11.89 -32.42 2.94
C GLY A 130 -10.86 -31.65 3.76
N HIS A 131 -11.26 -30.57 4.43
CA HIS A 131 -10.40 -29.81 5.33
C HIS A 131 -9.92 -30.69 6.50
N ARG A 132 -10.82 -31.44 7.16
CA ARG A 132 -10.46 -32.36 8.24
C ARG A 132 -9.50 -33.46 7.77
N ASP A 133 -9.77 -34.04 6.60
CA ASP A 133 -9.03 -35.20 6.10
C ASP A 133 -7.64 -34.85 5.53
N TRP A 134 -7.49 -33.63 5.00
CA TRP A 134 -6.30 -33.26 4.22
C TRP A 134 -5.51 -32.07 4.75
N LEU A 135 -6.17 -31.09 5.37
CA LEU A 135 -5.56 -29.80 5.73
C LEU A 135 -5.38 -29.60 7.24
N ALA A 136 -6.08 -30.38 8.06
CA ALA A 136 -6.02 -30.27 9.51
C ALA A 136 -4.74 -30.90 10.10
N THR A 137 -4.37 -30.43 11.30
CA THR A 137 -3.27 -31.02 12.07
C THR A 137 -3.66 -32.43 12.51
N GLY A 138 -2.73 -33.39 12.45
CA GLY A 138 -2.98 -34.79 12.82
C GLY A 138 -3.57 -35.64 11.69
N SER A 139 -3.74 -35.09 10.49
CA SER A 139 -4.29 -35.81 9.32
C SER A 139 -3.27 -36.72 8.62
N TYR A 140 -2.01 -36.75 9.07
CA TYR A 140 -0.90 -37.50 8.45
C TYR A 140 -0.70 -37.15 6.96
N THR A 141 -0.79 -35.87 6.62
CA THR A 141 -0.59 -35.35 5.26
C THR A 141 0.60 -34.40 5.19
N PRO A 142 1.09 -34.05 3.98
CA PRO A 142 2.07 -32.98 3.79
C PRO A 142 1.69 -31.68 4.50
N PHE A 143 0.41 -31.33 4.46
CA PHE A 143 -0.11 -30.15 5.17
C PHE A 143 0.06 -30.26 6.68
N SER A 144 -0.33 -31.39 7.28
CA SER A 144 -0.11 -31.63 8.71
C SER A 144 1.38 -31.58 9.08
N ALA A 145 2.26 -32.15 8.26
CA ALA A 145 3.71 -32.13 8.51
C ALA A 145 4.29 -30.71 8.43
N ILE A 146 3.91 -29.92 7.41
CA ILE A 146 4.34 -28.53 7.27
C ILE A 146 3.83 -27.66 8.44
N ILE A 147 2.59 -27.88 8.91
CA ILE A 147 2.05 -27.19 10.11
C ILE A 147 2.87 -27.53 11.36
N GLN A 148 3.27 -28.80 11.53
CA GLN A 148 4.14 -29.21 12.63
C GLN A 148 5.52 -28.54 12.53
N TRP A 149 6.14 -28.51 11.35
CA TRP A 149 7.41 -27.80 11.13
C TRP A 149 7.31 -26.30 11.41
N MET A 150 6.21 -25.67 10.99
CA MET A 150 5.89 -24.27 11.31
C MET A 150 5.78 -24.03 12.82
N THR A 151 5.17 -24.96 13.55
CA THR A 151 5.01 -24.88 15.02
C THR A 151 6.37 -25.04 15.71
N TYR A 152 7.17 -26.00 15.27
CA TYR A 152 8.53 -26.22 15.76
C TYR A 152 9.42 -24.99 15.49
N GLY A 153 9.43 -24.49 14.24
CA GLY A 153 10.18 -23.31 13.86
C GLY A 153 9.73 -22.03 14.59
N ARG A 154 8.45 -21.91 14.97
CA ARG A 154 7.99 -20.82 15.83
C ARG A 154 8.67 -20.84 17.20
N GLY A 155 8.90 -22.02 17.79
CA GLY A 155 9.65 -22.16 19.03
C GLY A 155 11.07 -21.58 18.92
N TYR A 156 11.80 -21.97 17.87
CA TYR A 156 13.14 -21.44 17.61
C TYR A 156 13.15 -19.95 17.34
N ARG A 157 12.22 -19.42 16.52
CA ARG A 157 12.15 -17.96 16.27
C ARG A 157 11.90 -17.12 17.52
N ASN A 158 11.24 -17.69 18.53
CA ASN A 158 11.00 -17.00 19.79
C ASN A 158 12.24 -17.03 20.70
N GLN A 159 13.18 -17.96 20.48
CA GLN A 159 14.41 -18.13 21.24
C GLN A 159 15.64 -17.51 20.54
N GLU A 160 15.67 -17.51 19.20
CA GLU A 160 16.59 -16.75 18.38
C GLU A 160 16.27 -15.25 18.54
N GLY A 161 16.93 -14.60 19.50
CA GLY A 161 16.95 -13.13 19.56
C GLY A 161 17.35 -12.60 18.19
N GLY A 162 16.46 -11.83 17.55
CA GLY A 162 16.72 -11.30 16.22
C GLY A 162 18.04 -10.53 16.19
N GLN A 163 18.86 -10.73 15.15
CA GLN A 163 20.08 -9.95 14.96
C GLN A 163 19.75 -8.45 15.09
N ALA A 164 20.57 -7.72 15.85
CA ALA A 164 20.43 -6.27 15.98
C ALA A 164 20.56 -5.64 14.59
N ARG A 165 19.45 -5.14 14.05
CA ARG A 165 19.41 -4.48 12.73
C ARG A 165 19.62 -2.98 12.82
N VAL A 166 19.46 -2.44 14.02
CA VAL A 166 19.43 -1.03 14.31
C VAL A 166 20.27 -0.77 15.55
N LEU A 167 21.19 0.18 15.45
CA LEU A 167 21.99 0.69 16.56
C LEU A 167 21.98 2.22 16.49
N TRP A 168 21.92 2.89 17.62
CA TRP A 168 22.12 4.34 17.68
C TRP A 168 23.58 4.63 18.01
N ASP A 169 24.16 5.62 17.31
CA ASP A 169 25.40 6.25 17.78
C ASP A 169 25.13 6.93 19.14
N SER A 170 26.18 7.09 19.96
CA SER A 170 26.07 7.57 21.36
C SER A 170 25.48 8.97 21.50
N ASP A 171 25.58 9.79 20.45
CA ASP A 171 25.02 11.13 20.40
C ASP A 171 23.50 11.15 20.13
N GLY A 172 22.93 10.00 19.73
CA GLY A 172 21.52 9.88 19.37
C GLY A 172 21.13 10.63 18.09
N THR A 173 22.08 11.07 17.27
CA THR A 173 21.81 11.81 16.02
C THR A 173 21.82 10.90 14.80
N THR A 174 22.47 9.74 14.91
CA THR A 174 22.71 8.82 13.79
C THR A 174 22.23 7.41 14.13
N LEU A 175 21.40 6.88 13.24
CA LEU A 175 20.93 5.50 13.25
C LEU A 175 21.78 4.66 12.30
N ASN A 176 22.38 3.59 12.80
CA ASN A 176 23.01 2.57 11.97
C ASN A 176 21.98 1.48 11.63
N TYR A 177 21.60 1.36 10.37
CA TYR A 177 20.72 0.31 9.87
C TYR A 177 21.50 -0.66 8.98
N LEU A 178 21.72 -1.89 9.46
CA LEU A 178 22.46 -2.93 8.73
C LEU A 178 23.87 -2.51 8.23
N GLY A 179 24.54 -1.61 8.96
CA GLY A 179 25.85 -1.06 8.60
C GLY A 179 25.78 0.35 8.01
N ASP A 180 24.64 0.73 7.43
CA ASP A 180 24.45 2.04 6.80
C ASP A 180 24.07 3.11 7.83
N LYS A 181 24.74 4.26 7.77
CA LYS A 181 24.47 5.39 8.66
C LYS A 181 23.39 6.30 8.10
N ILE A 182 22.39 6.62 8.92
CA ILE A 182 21.27 7.50 8.60
C ILE A 182 21.15 8.53 9.72
N THR A 183 21.46 9.80 9.43
CA THR A 183 21.29 10.88 10.41
C THR A 183 19.82 11.30 10.51
N VAL A 184 19.39 11.80 11.67
CA VAL A 184 18.04 12.34 11.88
C VAL A 184 17.76 13.47 10.88
N ASP A 185 18.71 14.39 10.71
CA ASP A 185 18.57 15.53 9.78
C ASP A 185 18.36 15.08 8.33
N SER A 186 19.18 14.14 7.85
CA SER A 186 19.07 13.64 6.48
C SER A 186 17.76 12.88 6.26
N PHE A 187 17.29 12.15 7.28
CA PHE A 187 16.00 11.47 7.26
C PHE A 187 14.82 12.46 7.20
N GLN A 188 14.85 13.55 7.98
CA GLN A 188 13.85 14.62 7.93
C GLN A 188 13.87 15.38 6.60
N GLN A 189 15.06 15.74 6.10
CA GLN A 189 15.21 16.41 4.80
C GLN A 189 14.67 15.54 3.66
N THR A 190 14.86 14.23 3.73
CA THR A 190 14.28 13.26 2.77
C THR A 190 12.76 13.26 2.82
N ALA A 191 12.17 13.23 4.02
CA ALA A 191 10.73 13.30 4.18
C ALA A 191 10.17 14.60 3.57
N GLN A 192 10.82 15.74 3.82
CA GLN A 192 10.42 17.02 3.22
C GLN A 192 10.64 17.06 1.69
N ALA A 193 11.69 16.42 1.18
CA ALA A 193 11.96 16.36 -0.26
C ALA A 193 10.83 15.65 -1.02
N LEU A 194 10.26 14.59 -0.45
CA LEU A 194 9.08 13.91 -1.01
C LEU A 194 7.88 14.86 -1.17
N VAL A 195 7.63 15.70 -0.16
CA VAL A 195 6.52 16.67 -0.18
C VAL A 195 6.79 17.75 -1.23
N ARG A 196 8.01 18.31 -1.26
CA ARG A 196 8.41 19.31 -2.27
C ARG A 196 8.27 18.79 -3.70
N GLU A 197 8.64 17.54 -3.95
CA GLU A 197 8.48 16.92 -5.27
C GLU A 197 7.01 16.78 -5.67
N ALA A 198 6.17 16.25 -4.76
CA ALA A 198 4.74 16.13 -5.02
C ALA A 198 4.07 17.50 -5.22
N GLU A 199 4.44 18.49 -4.43
CA GLU A 199 3.93 19.87 -4.54
C GLU A 199 4.35 20.51 -5.86
N GLY A 200 5.60 20.30 -6.31
CA GLY A 200 6.07 20.79 -7.61
C GLY A 200 5.32 20.20 -8.80
N TRP A 201 4.92 18.93 -8.74
CA TRP A 201 4.04 18.34 -9.76
C TRP A 201 2.62 18.90 -9.71
N LEU A 202 2.08 19.15 -8.51
CA LEU A 202 0.77 19.75 -8.34
C LEU A 202 0.71 21.19 -8.86
N ASP A 203 1.79 21.95 -8.66
CA ASP A 203 1.96 23.29 -9.21
C ASP A 203 1.92 23.27 -10.75
N LYS A 204 2.67 22.36 -11.39
CA LYS A 204 2.58 22.16 -12.85
C LYS A 204 1.17 21.79 -13.31
N LEU A 205 0.50 20.87 -12.59
CA LEU A 205 -0.86 20.42 -12.93
C LEU A 205 -1.91 21.52 -12.80
N THR A 206 -1.64 22.56 -12.00
CA THR A 206 -2.51 23.72 -11.80
C THR A 206 -2.07 24.94 -12.62
N GLY A 207 -1.11 24.79 -13.54
CA GLY A 207 -0.63 25.88 -14.39
C GLY A 207 0.25 26.89 -13.66
N GLY A 208 0.96 26.47 -12.60
CA GLY A 208 1.84 27.33 -11.81
C GLY A 208 1.12 28.17 -10.75
N GLN A 209 -0.13 27.81 -10.42
CA GLN A 209 -0.98 28.57 -9.50
C GLN A 209 -1.29 27.84 -8.19
N TRP A 210 -0.50 26.81 -7.84
CA TRP A 210 -0.82 26.02 -6.66
C TRP A 210 -0.77 26.83 -5.37
N SER A 211 0.19 27.75 -5.25
CA SER A 211 0.34 28.62 -4.07
C SER A 211 -0.91 29.46 -3.77
N GLN A 212 -1.54 30.04 -4.80
CA GLN A 212 -2.80 30.79 -4.63
C GLN A 212 -3.99 29.85 -4.43
N ILE A 213 -4.00 28.70 -5.11
CA ILE A 213 -5.09 27.73 -5.02
C ILE A 213 -5.18 27.10 -3.63
N ARG A 214 -4.04 26.76 -3.01
CA ARG A 214 -4.03 26.11 -1.69
C ARG A 214 -4.63 27.00 -0.61
N GLU A 215 -4.46 28.32 -0.70
CA GLU A 215 -5.06 29.30 0.21
C GLU A 215 -6.60 29.31 0.15
N THR A 216 -7.18 28.84 -0.97
CA THR A 216 -8.65 28.73 -1.13
C THR A 216 -9.25 27.51 -0.43
N ILE A 217 -8.43 26.56 0.03
CA ILE A 217 -8.89 25.32 0.65
C ILE A 217 -8.89 25.50 2.18
N ARG A 218 -10.08 25.72 2.74
CA ARG A 218 -10.27 25.73 4.20
C ARG A 218 -10.55 24.30 4.68
N LEU A 219 -9.51 23.56 5.04
CA LEU A 219 -9.63 22.13 5.40
C LEU A 219 -10.63 21.88 6.53
N ARG A 220 -10.69 22.76 7.53
CA ARG A 220 -11.61 22.67 8.68
C ARG A 220 -13.09 22.80 8.28
N ASP A 221 -13.38 23.43 7.15
CA ASP A 221 -14.74 23.64 6.65
C ASP A 221 -15.26 22.47 5.80
N ILE A 222 -14.39 21.49 5.49
CA ILE A 222 -14.78 20.33 4.69
C ILE A 222 -15.61 19.38 5.55
N ALA A 223 -16.87 19.21 5.19
CA ALA A 223 -17.76 18.25 5.83
C ALA A 223 -17.58 16.85 5.20
N ASP A 224 -17.22 15.86 6.01
CA ASP A 224 -17.16 14.46 5.59
C ASP A 224 -17.93 13.55 6.56
N SER A 225 -18.38 12.40 6.05
CA SER A 225 -19.05 11.35 6.81
C SER A 225 -18.13 10.16 6.96
N LEU A 226 -17.99 9.67 8.20
CA LEU A 226 -17.29 8.42 8.52
C LEU A 226 -18.16 7.16 8.26
N VAL A 227 -19.43 7.35 7.91
CA VAL A 227 -20.38 6.27 7.65
C VAL A 227 -20.40 5.96 6.16
N PHE A 228 -20.69 4.70 5.81
CA PHE A 228 -20.96 4.30 4.44
C PHE A 228 -22.22 4.99 3.92
N GLU A 229 -22.09 5.77 2.85
CA GLU A 229 -23.20 6.51 2.24
C GLU A 229 -23.63 5.93 0.89
N GLY A 230 -22.88 4.96 0.36
CA GLY A 230 -23.18 4.28 -0.90
C GLY A 230 -22.14 4.56 -2.00
N PRO A 231 -22.22 3.87 -3.16
CA PRO A 231 -21.20 3.92 -4.20
C PRO A 231 -20.88 5.33 -4.67
N GLY A 232 -19.59 5.67 -4.77
CA GLY A 232 -19.12 6.97 -5.26
C GLY A 232 -19.21 8.13 -4.25
N ARG A 233 -19.65 7.87 -3.01
CA ARG A 233 -19.76 8.88 -1.96
C ARG A 233 -18.41 9.20 -1.32
N SER A 234 -18.14 10.49 -1.14
CA SER A 234 -16.96 11.04 -0.46
C SER A 234 -17.20 12.52 -0.09
N PHE A 235 -16.26 13.17 0.59
CA PHE A 235 -16.35 14.62 0.83
C PHE A 235 -16.48 15.42 -0.49
N ALA A 236 -15.91 14.93 -1.60
CA ALA A 236 -15.99 15.62 -2.89
C ALA A 236 -17.38 15.55 -3.52
N THR A 237 -18.22 14.59 -3.13
CA THR A 237 -19.62 14.48 -3.59
C THR A 237 -20.63 14.96 -2.53
N ASN A 238 -20.15 15.38 -1.36
CA ASN A 238 -20.98 15.97 -0.32
C ASN A 238 -21.43 17.39 -0.70
N ARG A 239 -22.74 17.64 -0.76
CA ARG A 239 -23.33 18.94 -1.13
C ARG A 239 -22.89 20.09 -0.22
N LYS A 240 -22.56 19.80 1.05
CA LYS A 240 -22.05 20.82 1.99
C LYS A 240 -20.71 21.42 1.54
N ASN A 241 -19.97 20.72 0.69
CA ASN A 241 -18.67 21.14 0.17
C ASN A 241 -18.77 21.78 -1.23
N ALA A 242 -19.95 22.23 -1.66
CA ALA A 242 -20.13 22.89 -2.97
C ALA A 242 -19.22 24.12 -3.15
N TRP A 243 -18.83 24.77 -2.05
CA TRP A 243 -17.88 25.89 -2.05
C TRP A 243 -16.49 25.51 -2.59
N LEU A 244 -16.07 24.24 -2.46
CA LEU A 244 -14.81 23.72 -2.99
C LEU A 244 -14.84 23.58 -4.53
N LYS A 245 -16.05 23.63 -5.11
CA LYS A 245 -16.34 23.37 -6.53
C LYS A 245 -15.65 22.07 -7.02
N PRO A 246 -15.91 20.90 -6.39
CA PRO A 246 -15.36 19.64 -6.87
C PRO A 246 -15.78 19.38 -8.32
N GLY A 247 -14.87 18.85 -9.13
CA GLY A 247 -15.09 18.62 -10.55
C GLY A 247 -13.96 19.15 -11.44
N ALA A 248 -14.12 18.93 -12.74
CA ALA A 248 -13.11 19.29 -13.74
C ALA A 248 -13.06 20.79 -14.05
N GLU A 249 -14.11 21.56 -13.73
CA GLU A 249 -14.28 22.95 -14.17
C GLU A 249 -13.13 23.87 -13.76
N LYS A 250 -12.63 23.73 -12.52
CA LYS A 250 -11.54 24.57 -12.01
C LYS A 250 -10.28 24.41 -12.86
N LEU A 251 -9.88 23.16 -13.13
CA LEU A 251 -8.72 22.85 -13.96
C LEU A 251 -8.97 23.15 -15.44
N THR A 252 -10.19 22.96 -15.94
CA THR A 252 -10.57 23.42 -17.29
C THR A 252 -10.33 24.92 -17.47
N ARG A 253 -10.63 25.76 -16.47
CA ARG A 253 -10.37 27.21 -16.57
C ARG A 253 -8.88 27.55 -16.53
N LEU A 254 -8.11 26.83 -15.71
CA LEU A 254 -6.68 27.08 -15.52
C LEU A 254 -5.83 26.61 -16.70
N VAL A 255 -6.10 25.41 -17.21
CA VAL A 255 -5.24 24.75 -18.21
C VAL A 255 -5.99 24.28 -19.46
N GLY A 256 -7.32 24.41 -19.53
CA GLY A 256 -8.08 23.90 -20.69
C GLY A 256 -7.66 24.52 -22.02
N ALA A 257 -7.37 25.82 -22.05
CA ALA A 257 -6.91 26.52 -23.25
C ALA A 257 -5.51 26.07 -23.74
N THR A 258 -4.70 25.43 -22.87
CA THR A 258 -3.42 24.84 -23.27
C THR A 258 -3.61 23.43 -23.83
N LEU A 259 -4.66 22.72 -23.41
CA LEU A 259 -4.91 21.32 -23.73
C LEU A 259 -5.86 21.10 -24.92
N TRP A 260 -6.79 22.01 -25.17
CA TRP A 260 -7.71 21.95 -26.30
C TRP A 260 -8.12 23.34 -26.77
N LYS A 261 -8.80 23.39 -27.92
CA LYS A 261 -9.51 24.57 -28.41
C LYS A 261 -10.93 24.18 -28.81
N ILE A 262 -11.83 25.14 -28.73
CA ILE A 262 -13.19 24.99 -29.26
C ILE A 262 -13.17 25.49 -30.70
N VAL A 263 -13.69 24.69 -31.63
CA VAL A 263 -13.76 25.04 -33.05
C VAL A 263 -15.17 24.86 -33.56
N ASP A 264 -15.55 25.64 -34.57
CA ASP A 264 -16.83 25.51 -35.25
C ASP A 264 -16.93 24.12 -35.90
N ALA A 265 -18.05 23.44 -35.69
CA ALA A 265 -18.32 22.12 -36.25
C ALA A 265 -18.92 22.20 -37.67
N GLY A 266 -19.18 23.40 -38.20
CA GLY A 266 -19.71 23.63 -39.54
C GLY A 266 -21.20 23.34 -39.69
N ASN A 267 -21.88 22.98 -38.59
CA ASN A 267 -23.31 22.70 -38.51
C ASN A 267 -24.06 23.65 -37.55
N GLY A 268 -23.46 24.80 -37.24
CA GLY A 268 -23.95 25.71 -36.20
C GLY A 268 -23.63 25.26 -34.76
N GLY A 269 -22.96 24.12 -34.60
CA GLY A 269 -22.44 23.62 -33.31
C GLY A 269 -20.96 23.90 -33.11
N SER A 270 -20.48 23.68 -31.88
CA SER A 270 -19.05 23.73 -31.54
C SER A 270 -18.53 22.33 -31.21
N ARG A 271 -17.30 22.01 -31.62
CA ARG A 271 -16.59 20.78 -31.23
C ARG A 271 -15.28 21.09 -30.51
N VAL A 272 -14.87 20.18 -29.64
CA VAL A 272 -13.58 20.27 -28.94
C VAL A 272 -12.50 19.62 -29.82
N GLU A 273 -11.46 20.38 -30.13
CA GLU A 273 -10.26 19.87 -30.81
C GLU A 273 -9.11 19.77 -29.80
N CYS A 274 -8.73 18.53 -29.50
CA CYS A 274 -7.72 18.18 -28.51
C CYS A 274 -6.30 18.38 -29.04
N ARG A 275 -5.44 19.03 -28.24
CA ARG A 275 -4.00 19.06 -28.50
C ARG A 275 -3.38 17.81 -27.90
N ARG A 276 -3.39 16.72 -28.67
CA ARG A 276 -3.03 15.37 -28.20
C ARG A 276 -1.72 15.33 -27.40
N ARG A 277 -0.65 15.92 -27.93
CA ARG A 277 0.67 15.94 -27.26
C ARG A 277 0.62 16.63 -25.88
N ALA A 278 -0.08 17.76 -25.77
CA ALA A 278 -0.23 18.47 -24.51
C ALA A 278 -1.06 17.67 -23.49
N MET A 279 -2.08 16.94 -23.96
CA MET A 279 -2.86 16.04 -23.10
C MET A 279 -2.05 14.83 -22.63
N GLU A 280 -1.26 14.20 -23.51
CA GLU A 280 -0.35 13.10 -23.15
C GLU A 280 0.68 13.54 -22.11
N GLU A 281 1.24 14.74 -22.28
CA GLU A 281 2.19 15.35 -21.35
C GLU A 281 1.53 15.64 -19.99
N TYR A 282 0.34 16.26 -19.97
CA TYR A 282 -0.39 16.54 -18.73
C TYR A 282 -0.75 15.26 -17.97
N LEU A 283 -1.22 14.22 -18.67
CA LEU A 283 -1.47 12.89 -18.07
C LEU A 283 -0.17 12.26 -17.56
N GLY A 284 0.96 12.53 -18.22
CA GLY A 284 2.30 12.20 -17.75
C GLY A 284 2.63 12.87 -16.41
N TRP A 285 2.42 14.19 -16.29
CA TRP A 285 2.60 14.92 -15.03
C TRP A 285 1.70 14.38 -13.91
N LEU A 286 0.45 14.02 -14.23
CA LEU A 286 -0.47 13.45 -13.25
C LEU A 286 0.02 12.09 -12.73
N ARG A 287 0.62 11.25 -13.59
CA ARG A 287 1.29 10.02 -13.17
C ARG A 287 2.50 10.30 -12.26
N GLN A 288 3.26 11.36 -12.52
CA GLN A 288 4.39 11.74 -11.67
C GLN A 288 3.95 12.28 -10.32
N PHE A 289 2.91 13.13 -10.28
CA PHE A 289 2.27 13.56 -9.05
C PHE A 289 1.82 12.36 -8.20
N ARG A 290 1.09 11.39 -8.78
CA ARG A 290 0.69 10.18 -8.05
C ARG A 290 1.89 9.38 -7.55
N SER A 291 2.92 9.22 -8.37
CA SER A 291 4.12 8.46 -8.01
C SER A 291 4.88 9.12 -6.86
N SER A 292 4.84 10.46 -6.77
CA SER A 292 5.43 11.26 -5.69
C SER A 292 4.56 11.31 -4.44
N MET A 293 3.24 11.42 -4.60
CA MET A 293 2.27 11.47 -3.50
C MET A 293 2.15 10.11 -2.78
N PHE A 294 2.39 9.00 -3.49
CA PHE A 294 2.31 7.65 -2.91
C PHE A 294 3.30 7.43 -1.74
N PRO A 295 4.60 7.72 -1.86
CA PRO A 295 5.52 7.71 -0.72
C PRO A 295 5.25 8.84 0.28
N VAL A 296 4.78 10.03 -0.13
CA VAL A 296 4.36 11.09 0.83
C VAL A 296 3.31 10.55 1.79
N VAL A 297 2.26 9.89 1.30
CA VAL A 297 1.20 9.32 2.14
C VAL A 297 1.72 8.23 3.08
N HIS A 298 2.72 7.45 2.64
CA HIS A 298 3.33 6.42 3.49
C HIS A 298 4.21 7.00 4.60
N VAL A 299 4.94 8.06 4.29
CA VAL A 299 5.94 8.71 5.15
C VAL A 299 5.28 9.66 6.15
N TRP A 300 4.37 10.50 5.67
CA TRP A 300 3.70 11.58 6.41
C TRP A 300 2.34 11.20 6.99
N GLY A 301 1.86 9.97 6.78
CA GLY A 301 0.64 9.47 7.42
C GLY A 301 0.83 9.08 8.91
N GLY A 302 1.86 9.58 9.59
CA GLY A 302 2.27 9.11 10.91
C GLY A 302 2.99 7.76 10.85
N GLN A 303 2.74 6.85 11.81
CA GLN A 303 3.46 5.57 11.86
C GLN A 303 3.24 4.75 10.56
N PRO A 304 4.31 4.46 9.79
CA PRO A 304 4.17 3.90 8.44
C PRO A 304 3.44 2.56 8.47
N GLY A 305 2.33 2.49 7.73
CA GLY A 305 1.51 1.28 7.58
C GLY A 305 2.23 0.15 6.86
N ARG A 306 1.61 -1.03 6.81
CA ARG A 306 2.10 -2.08 5.89
C ARG A 306 1.80 -1.64 4.45
N GLY A 307 2.59 -2.11 3.49
CA GLY A 307 2.40 -1.76 2.07
C GLY A 307 0.94 -1.85 1.57
N PRO A 308 0.20 -2.95 1.84
CA PRO A 308 -1.20 -3.05 1.45
C PRO A 308 -2.12 -2.02 2.11
N GLU A 309 -1.81 -1.54 3.31
CA GLU A 309 -2.62 -0.51 3.99
C GLU A 309 -2.58 0.82 3.23
N VAL A 310 -1.49 1.11 2.52
CA VAL A 310 -1.35 2.35 1.73
C VAL A 310 -1.76 2.13 0.27
N SER A 311 -1.42 0.97 -0.33
CA SER A 311 -1.69 0.73 -1.75
C SER A 311 -3.17 0.51 -2.07
N THR A 312 -3.98 0.14 -1.08
CA THR A 312 -5.42 -0.17 -1.26
C THR A 312 -6.36 0.97 -0.88
N LEU A 313 -5.84 2.18 -0.65
CA LEU A 313 -6.63 3.35 -0.26
C LEU A 313 -7.66 3.74 -1.33
N LYS A 314 -8.90 3.89 -0.89
CA LYS A 314 -10.04 4.37 -1.70
C LYS A 314 -10.45 5.78 -1.32
N HIS A 315 -10.72 6.63 -2.32
CA HIS A 315 -11.19 8.01 -2.12
C HIS A 315 -12.70 8.12 -2.00
N CYS A 316 -13.45 7.12 -2.48
CA CYS A 316 -14.90 7.05 -2.37
C CYS A 316 -15.36 5.64 -2.04
N ASP A 317 -16.59 5.57 -1.53
CA ASP A 317 -17.25 4.33 -1.20
C ASP A 317 -17.39 3.44 -2.45
N THR A 318 -17.11 2.14 -2.30
CA THR A 318 -17.36 1.14 -3.33
C THR A 318 -18.77 0.57 -3.15
N GLU A 319 -19.17 -0.42 -3.95
CA GLU A 319 -20.48 -1.06 -3.81
C GLU A 319 -20.73 -1.65 -2.43
N GLN A 320 -19.70 -2.23 -1.83
CA GLN A 320 -19.81 -3.00 -0.60
C GLN A 320 -19.04 -2.42 0.59
N LEU A 321 -18.14 -1.47 0.37
CA LEU A 321 -17.18 -1.03 1.39
C LEU A 321 -17.05 0.49 1.45
N PRO A 322 -16.89 1.06 2.65
CA PRO A 322 -16.59 2.48 2.80
C PRO A 322 -15.21 2.83 2.23
N LYS A 323 -15.07 4.11 1.89
CA LYS A 323 -13.80 4.75 1.53
C LYS A 323 -12.77 4.66 2.65
N ASN A 324 -11.52 4.98 2.33
CA ASN A 324 -10.42 5.04 3.29
C ASN A 324 -9.94 6.46 3.58
N VAL A 325 -10.19 7.40 2.67
CA VAL A 325 -9.77 8.80 2.83
C VAL A 325 -10.95 9.63 3.31
N PHE A 326 -10.74 10.33 4.42
CA PHE A 326 -11.72 11.23 5.03
C PHE A 326 -11.07 12.59 5.31
N VAL A 327 -11.87 13.62 5.56
CA VAL A 327 -11.41 14.89 6.13
C VAL A 327 -12.04 15.10 7.50
N PHE A 328 -11.22 15.35 8.51
CA PHE A 328 -11.65 15.56 9.89
C PHE A 328 -10.77 16.61 10.56
N ASP A 329 -11.39 17.61 11.21
CA ASP A 329 -10.74 18.70 11.95
C ASP A 329 -9.52 19.33 11.24
N GLY A 330 -9.67 19.66 9.96
CA GLY A 330 -8.61 20.32 9.22
C GLY A 330 -7.49 19.40 8.72
N GLN A 331 -7.63 18.08 8.86
CA GLN A 331 -6.66 17.11 8.37
C GLN A 331 -7.31 16.03 7.52
N VAL A 332 -6.55 15.47 6.58
CA VAL A 332 -6.95 14.25 5.90
C VAL A 332 -6.64 13.04 6.78
N VAL A 333 -7.63 12.18 6.98
CA VAL A 333 -7.55 10.96 7.78
C VAL A 333 -7.65 9.74 6.88
N LEU A 334 -6.70 8.83 7.04
CA LEU A 334 -6.62 7.56 6.33
C LEU A 334 -7.01 6.44 7.29
N ILE A 335 -8.19 5.86 7.09
CA ILE A 335 -8.70 4.76 7.91
C ILE A 335 -8.49 3.44 7.17
N THR A 336 -7.62 2.61 7.72
CA THR A 336 -7.21 1.31 7.15
C THR A 336 -7.45 0.19 8.14
N ASP A 337 -7.63 -1.02 7.63
CA ASP A 337 -7.70 -2.21 8.47
C ASP A 337 -6.30 -2.80 8.67
N ARG A 338 -5.87 -2.90 9.93
CA ARG A 338 -4.55 -3.45 10.26
C ARG A 338 -4.53 -4.98 10.29
N ASP A 339 -5.68 -5.61 10.50
CA ASP A 339 -5.72 -6.98 11.01
C ASP A 339 -5.81 -8.08 9.95
N LYS A 340 -4.85 -9.02 10.03
CA LYS A 340 -4.82 -10.28 9.26
C LYS A 340 -5.82 -11.31 9.80
N SER A 341 -6.41 -11.06 10.97
CA SER A 341 -7.34 -11.95 11.68
C SER A 341 -8.81 -11.78 11.27
N LYS A 342 -9.11 -10.90 10.29
CA LYS A 342 -10.45 -10.77 9.69
C LYS A 342 -11.05 -12.12 9.28
N GLY A 343 -10.23 -12.97 8.66
CA GLY A 343 -10.65 -14.29 8.22
C GLY A 343 -10.82 -15.34 9.33
N LEU A 344 -10.36 -15.07 10.56
CA LEU A 344 -10.42 -16.03 11.67
C LEU A 344 -11.63 -15.80 12.59
N ASN A 345 -12.05 -14.55 12.80
CA ASN A 345 -13.00 -14.22 13.88
C ASN A 345 -14.31 -13.59 13.40
N GLY A 346 -14.50 -13.35 12.08
CA GLY A 346 -15.70 -12.69 11.53
C GLY A 346 -15.93 -11.25 12.01
N LYS A 347 -15.05 -10.70 12.85
CA LYS A 347 -15.13 -9.33 13.38
C LYS A 347 -14.39 -8.37 12.48
N GLN A 348 -14.88 -7.13 12.41
CA GLN A 348 -14.17 -6.02 11.78
C GLN A 348 -12.76 -5.93 12.38
N GLY A 349 -11.74 -5.93 11.53
CA GLY A 349 -10.35 -5.83 11.97
C GLY A 349 -10.08 -4.51 12.70
N ARG A 350 -9.03 -4.45 13.53
CA ARG A 350 -8.64 -3.20 14.19
C ARG A 350 -8.42 -2.10 13.13
N LYS A 351 -9.26 -1.06 13.19
CA LYS A 351 -9.11 0.15 12.40
C LYS A 351 -7.91 0.96 12.91
N VAL A 352 -7.13 1.50 11.98
CA VAL A 352 -6.04 2.42 12.27
C VAL A 352 -6.30 3.68 11.46
N ALA A 353 -6.52 4.78 12.18
CA ALA A 353 -6.55 6.12 11.64
C ALA A 353 -5.13 6.68 11.57
N ARG A 354 -4.82 7.34 10.46
CA ARG A 354 -3.55 8.01 10.19
C ARG A 354 -3.84 9.39 9.64
N PHE A 355 -3.19 10.40 10.18
CA PHE A 355 -3.45 11.79 9.83
C PHE A 355 -2.32 12.27 8.93
N LEU A 356 -2.68 12.94 7.84
CA LEU A 356 -1.73 13.70 7.05
C LEU A 356 -1.64 15.12 7.62
N PRO A 357 -0.44 15.72 7.68
CA PRO A 357 -0.32 17.13 8.03
C PRO A 357 -0.97 18.03 6.98
N GLU A 358 -1.07 19.31 7.28
CA GLU A 358 -1.78 20.29 6.48
C GLU A 358 -1.34 20.31 5.00
N GLY A 359 -0.03 20.41 4.72
CA GLY A 359 0.49 20.45 3.35
C GLY A 359 0.05 19.23 2.50
N PRO A 360 0.38 18.00 2.91
CA PRO A 360 -0.11 16.79 2.24
C PRO A 360 -1.64 16.65 2.22
N SER A 361 -2.35 17.14 3.24
CA SER A 361 -3.81 17.17 3.26
C SER A 361 -4.40 18.04 2.16
N LEU A 362 -3.86 19.26 1.97
CA LEU A 362 -4.24 20.17 0.88
C LEU A 362 -4.04 19.50 -0.49
N MET A 363 -2.88 18.86 -0.70
CA MET A 363 -2.58 18.14 -1.95
C MET A 363 -3.56 16.98 -2.19
N MET A 364 -3.88 16.21 -1.15
CA MET A 364 -4.82 15.08 -1.26
C MET A 364 -6.25 15.56 -1.55
N VAL A 365 -6.70 16.66 -0.94
CA VAL A 365 -7.99 17.27 -1.23
C VAL A 365 -8.06 17.75 -2.68
N ALA A 366 -7.04 18.46 -3.16
CA ALA A 366 -6.96 18.91 -4.55
C ALA A 366 -6.94 17.72 -5.54
N TYR A 367 -6.23 16.65 -5.18
CA TYR A 367 -6.17 15.44 -5.99
C TYR A 367 -7.54 14.79 -6.16
N ILE A 368 -8.28 14.59 -5.07
CA ILE A 368 -9.58 13.93 -5.09
C ILE A 368 -10.67 14.85 -5.69
N ALA A 369 -10.70 16.11 -5.29
CA ALA A 369 -11.76 17.04 -5.68
C ALA A 369 -11.64 17.54 -7.12
N TRP A 370 -10.42 17.70 -7.66
CA TRP A 370 -10.21 18.35 -8.96
C TRP A 370 -9.47 17.46 -9.97
N LEU A 371 -8.32 16.88 -9.59
CA LEU A 371 -7.49 16.13 -10.55
C LEU A 371 -8.14 14.82 -11.00
N LEU A 372 -8.75 14.05 -10.09
CA LEU A 372 -9.45 12.81 -10.44
C LEU A 372 -10.61 13.05 -11.43
N PRO A 373 -11.55 13.99 -11.20
CA PRO A 373 -12.56 14.33 -12.19
C PRO A 373 -11.99 14.86 -13.51
N PHE A 374 -10.93 15.67 -13.44
CA PHE A 374 -10.30 16.25 -14.63
C PHE A 374 -9.65 15.19 -15.51
N GLU A 375 -8.95 14.22 -14.93
CA GLU A 375 -8.37 13.08 -15.65
C GLU A 375 -9.42 12.33 -16.48
N LYS A 376 -10.62 12.09 -15.92
CA LYS A 376 -11.72 11.45 -16.65
C LYS A 376 -12.14 12.25 -17.88
N VAL A 377 -12.20 13.58 -17.75
CA VAL A 377 -12.49 14.47 -18.89
C VAL A 377 -11.39 14.37 -19.93
N LEU A 378 -10.12 14.35 -19.54
CA LEU A 378 -9.00 14.23 -20.48
C LEU A 378 -9.03 12.91 -21.25
N HIS A 379 -9.27 11.78 -20.59
CA HIS A 379 -9.39 10.49 -21.28
C HIS A 379 -10.57 10.47 -22.26
N ARG A 380 -11.73 11.00 -21.85
CA ARG A 380 -12.91 11.09 -22.71
C ARG A 380 -12.68 11.95 -23.94
N LEU A 381 -12.07 13.13 -23.78
CA LEU A 381 -11.85 14.07 -24.87
C LEU A 381 -10.74 13.62 -25.82
N SER A 382 -9.66 13.04 -25.29
CA SER A 382 -8.47 12.67 -26.08
C SER A 382 -8.56 11.30 -26.75
N GLY A 383 -9.43 10.41 -26.24
CA GLY A 383 -9.43 8.99 -26.59
C GLY A 383 -8.18 8.23 -26.11
N ILE A 384 -7.31 8.85 -25.30
CA ILE A 384 -6.16 8.17 -24.68
C ILE A 384 -6.71 7.25 -23.60
N ARG A 385 -6.37 5.95 -23.67
CA ARG A 385 -6.82 4.95 -22.70
C ARG A 385 -6.44 5.34 -21.27
N GLY A 386 -7.42 5.39 -20.38
CA GLY A 386 -7.26 5.60 -18.94
C GLY A 386 -7.35 4.31 -18.13
N PRO A 387 -7.19 4.38 -16.80
CA PRO A 387 -7.51 3.25 -15.90
C PRO A 387 -8.97 2.80 -16.07
N SER A 388 -9.24 1.50 -15.87
CA SER A 388 -10.61 0.96 -15.89
C SER A 388 -11.51 1.66 -14.87
N GLU A 389 -12.78 1.86 -15.22
CA GLU A 389 -13.78 2.43 -14.31
C GLU A 389 -14.01 1.56 -13.06
N ALA A 390 -13.81 0.24 -13.16
CA ALA A 390 -13.93 -0.69 -12.03
C ALA A 390 -12.95 -0.35 -10.89
N ILE A 391 -11.79 0.22 -11.22
CA ILE A 391 -10.77 0.64 -10.24
C ILE A 391 -10.82 2.14 -9.95
N ASN A 392 -11.87 2.84 -10.39
CA ASN A 392 -12.04 4.27 -10.14
C ASN A 392 -12.02 4.67 -8.64
N PRO A 393 -12.56 3.88 -7.70
CA PRO A 393 -12.50 4.22 -6.28
C PRO A 393 -11.09 4.28 -5.68
N TRP A 394 -10.08 3.63 -6.27
CA TRP A 394 -8.73 3.54 -5.71
C TRP A 394 -7.85 4.74 -6.10
N LEU A 395 -7.00 5.21 -5.18
CA LEU A 395 -6.11 6.35 -5.41
C LEU A 395 -4.96 6.03 -6.38
N TRP A 396 -4.36 4.85 -6.24
CA TRP A 396 -3.08 4.51 -6.87
C TRP A 396 -3.29 3.54 -8.02
N LYS A 397 -3.29 4.09 -9.24
CA LYS A 397 -3.59 3.31 -10.44
C LYS A 397 -3.02 3.93 -11.70
N SER A 398 -2.94 3.11 -12.75
CA SER A 398 -2.62 3.53 -14.11
C SER A 398 -3.25 2.60 -15.13
N ALA A 399 -3.49 3.10 -16.34
CA ALA A 399 -4.03 2.29 -17.45
C ALA A 399 -3.21 1.01 -17.72
N GLU A 400 -1.88 1.11 -17.66
CA GLU A 400 -0.95 0.02 -17.99
C GLU A 400 -0.84 -1.10 -16.94
N LYS A 401 -1.11 -0.79 -15.66
CA LYS A 401 -0.81 -1.68 -14.52
C LYS A 401 -2.03 -2.00 -13.67
N GLY A 402 -3.16 -1.37 -13.93
CA GLY A 402 -4.30 -1.38 -13.00
C GLY A 402 -3.92 -0.74 -11.67
N LEU A 403 -4.17 -1.45 -10.57
CA LEU A 403 -3.85 -1.01 -9.22
C LEU A 403 -2.35 -1.09 -8.95
N TRP A 404 -1.81 -0.06 -8.30
CA TRP A 404 -0.43 -0.08 -7.84
C TRP A 404 -0.29 -0.90 -6.56
N ASP A 405 0.87 -1.53 -6.40
CA ASP A 405 1.16 -2.46 -5.30
C ASP A 405 2.29 -1.95 -4.39
N THR A 406 2.63 -2.78 -3.41
CA THR A 406 3.72 -2.50 -2.46
C THR A 406 5.09 -2.48 -3.16
N ALA A 407 5.27 -3.19 -4.27
CA ALA A 407 6.53 -3.23 -4.99
C ALA A 407 6.80 -1.87 -5.65
N LYS A 408 5.78 -1.25 -6.27
CA LYS A 408 5.92 0.11 -6.81
C LYS A 408 6.27 1.12 -5.72
N LEU A 409 5.56 1.10 -4.58
CA LEU A 409 5.87 1.98 -3.45
C LEU A 409 7.30 1.78 -2.94
N SER A 410 7.73 0.53 -2.79
CA SER A 410 9.09 0.19 -2.33
C SER A 410 10.15 0.68 -3.30
N LYS A 411 9.91 0.58 -4.62
CA LYS A 411 10.82 1.08 -5.65
C LYS A 411 10.95 2.61 -5.59
N GLN A 412 9.85 3.33 -5.46
CA GLN A 412 9.87 4.79 -5.36
C GLN A 412 10.58 5.25 -4.09
N LEU A 413 10.25 4.63 -2.95
CA LEU A 413 10.87 4.98 -1.67
C LEU A 413 12.38 4.71 -1.69
N ALA A 414 12.81 3.55 -2.20
CA ALA A 414 14.21 3.19 -2.30
C ALA A 414 15.00 4.13 -3.23
N LEU A 415 14.38 4.60 -4.32
CA LEU A 415 14.98 5.56 -5.23
C LEU A 415 15.23 6.90 -4.53
N VAL A 416 14.22 7.43 -3.83
CA VAL A 416 14.34 8.72 -3.14
C VAL A 416 15.30 8.64 -1.97
N THR A 417 15.19 7.63 -1.11
CA THR A 417 16.12 7.51 0.02
C THR A 417 17.54 7.19 -0.46
N GLY A 418 17.70 6.40 -1.52
CA GLY A 418 19.02 6.15 -2.13
C GLY A 418 19.67 7.45 -2.63
N ALA A 419 18.89 8.33 -3.25
CA ALA A 419 19.38 9.62 -3.73
C ALA A 419 19.67 10.64 -2.61
N GLN A 420 18.82 10.68 -1.58
CA GLN A 420 18.89 11.71 -0.52
C GLN A 420 19.82 11.33 0.63
N ILE A 421 19.89 10.06 1.01
CA ILE A 421 20.66 9.59 2.18
C ILE A 421 21.64 8.46 1.86
N GLY A 422 21.78 8.07 0.59
CA GLY A 422 22.68 6.98 0.18
C GLY A 422 22.18 5.58 0.55
N VAL A 423 21.00 5.45 1.17
CA VAL A 423 20.45 4.16 1.63
C VAL A 423 19.15 3.85 0.93
N GLN A 424 19.06 2.69 0.28
CA GLN A 424 17.87 2.25 -0.44
C GLN A 424 16.85 1.59 0.51
N LEU A 425 15.93 2.40 1.04
CA LEU A 425 14.89 1.93 1.96
C LEU A 425 13.62 1.55 1.20
N THR A 426 13.29 0.26 1.22
CA THR A 426 11.97 -0.25 0.85
C THR A 426 10.92 0.08 1.91
N VAL A 427 9.64 -0.18 1.64
CA VAL A 427 8.55 -0.02 2.64
C VAL A 427 8.86 -0.73 3.97
N SER A 428 9.43 -1.95 3.91
CA SER A 428 9.71 -2.71 5.13
C SER A 428 10.91 -2.15 5.91
N SER A 429 11.99 -1.76 5.22
CA SER A 429 13.18 -1.22 5.89
C SER A 429 12.95 0.20 6.38
N TYR A 430 12.29 1.04 5.59
CA TYR A 430 11.84 2.37 6.02
C TYR A 430 11.00 2.29 7.28
N ARG A 431 10.05 1.34 7.34
CA ARG A 431 9.23 1.14 8.55
C ARG A 431 10.06 0.80 9.79
N HIS A 432 11.11 -0.03 9.66
CA HIS A 432 12.00 -0.31 10.80
C HIS A 432 12.74 0.95 11.24
N VAL A 433 13.35 1.68 10.30
CA VAL A 433 14.06 2.93 10.56
C VAL A 433 13.13 3.96 11.22
N ALA A 434 11.97 4.22 10.63
CA ALA A 434 10.99 5.18 11.12
C ALA A 434 10.45 4.83 12.52
N ILE A 435 10.27 3.54 12.83
CA ILE A 435 9.84 3.11 14.18
C ILE A 435 10.93 3.41 15.21
N GLU A 436 12.19 3.12 14.92
CA GLU A 436 13.29 3.39 15.86
C GLU A 436 13.58 4.89 15.98
N MET A 437 13.52 5.65 14.88
CA MET A 437 13.53 7.12 14.88
C MET A 437 12.41 7.67 15.77
N GLY A 438 11.19 7.19 15.57
CA GLY A 438 10.02 7.61 16.35
C GLY A 438 10.11 7.26 17.84
N ARG A 439 10.69 6.10 18.20
CA ARG A 439 10.92 5.73 19.61
C ARG A 439 11.90 6.68 20.28
N ARG A 440 12.98 7.06 19.59
CA ARG A 440 13.98 7.98 20.14
C ARG A 440 13.41 9.38 20.28
N ILE A 441 12.77 9.92 19.24
CA ILE A 441 12.15 11.25 19.26
C ILE A 441 11.04 11.31 20.32
N LYS A 442 10.17 10.29 20.39
CA LYS A 442 9.15 10.23 21.45
C LYS A 442 9.77 10.15 22.84
N GLY A 443 10.85 9.40 23.02
CA GLY A 443 11.58 9.35 24.28
C GLY A 443 12.19 10.70 24.67
N LEU A 444 12.75 11.43 23.70
CA LEU A 444 13.31 12.77 23.90
C LEU A 444 12.22 13.80 24.23
N ILE A 445 11.08 13.74 23.55
CA ILE A 445 9.95 14.64 23.80
C ILE A 445 9.29 14.35 25.14
N VAL A 446 9.10 13.08 25.51
CA VAL A 446 8.57 12.72 26.85
C VAL A 446 9.53 13.22 27.93
N GLN A 447 10.84 13.03 27.75
CA GLN A 447 11.83 13.59 28.67
C GLN A 447 11.76 15.11 28.73
N GLN A 448 11.56 15.79 27.61
CA GLN A 448 11.46 17.25 27.57
C GLN A 448 10.17 17.75 28.25
N VAL A 449 9.03 17.10 28.02
CA VAL A 449 7.77 17.41 28.71
C VAL A 449 7.85 17.10 30.21
N GLU A 450 8.50 16.00 30.60
CA GLU A 450 8.77 15.70 32.01
C GLU A 450 9.72 16.73 32.64
N LEU A 451 10.72 17.22 31.89
CA LEU A 451 11.62 18.28 32.34
C LEU A 451 10.89 19.62 32.47
N GLU A 452 10.07 19.99 31.49
CA GLU A 452 9.24 21.20 31.49
C GLU A 452 8.20 21.15 32.62
N ALA A 453 7.61 19.98 32.88
CA ALA A 453 6.71 19.75 34.02
C ALA A 453 7.46 19.83 35.35
N ALA A 454 8.67 19.26 35.46
CA ALA A 454 9.49 19.35 36.67
C ALA A 454 9.99 20.77 36.95
N VAL A 455 10.22 21.58 35.91
CA VAL A 455 10.55 23.01 36.03
C VAL A 455 9.30 23.81 36.45
N ALA A 456 8.13 23.52 35.88
CA ALA A 456 6.87 24.14 36.27
C ALA A 456 6.47 23.80 37.72
N ASP A 457 6.64 22.55 38.16
CA ASP A 457 6.42 22.12 39.54
C ASP A 457 7.44 22.73 40.53
N SER A 458 8.59 23.21 40.04
CA SER A 458 9.58 23.91 40.88
C SER A 458 9.25 25.41 41.10
N ASP A 459 8.37 25.98 40.26
CA ASP A 459 7.93 27.38 40.34
C ASP A 459 6.55 27.55 41.01
N ASP A 460 5.80 26.47 41.24
CA ASP A 460 4.46 26.47 41.87
C ASP A 460 4.37 25.50 43.07
N GLU A 461 5.25 25.63 44.07
CA GLU A 461 4.91 25.16 45.43
C GLU A 461 4.01 26.20 46.14
N ALA A 462 2.76 26.27 45.71
CA ALA A 462 1.66 26.81 46.50
C ALA A 462 0.53 25.77 46.57
N ALA A 463 0.65 24.84 47.52
CA ALA A 463 -0.46 23.98 47.90
C ALA A 463 -1.65 24.81 48.38
N ASP A 464 -2.87 24.48 47.94
CA ASP A 464 -4.12 25.01 48.50
C ASP A 464 -4.16 24.70 50.01
N PRO A 465 -4.10 25.71 50.90
CA PRO A 465 -3.97 25.50 52.34
C PRO A 465 -5.18 24.83 52.99
N LEU A 466 -6.29 24.62 52.26
CA LEU A 466 -7.56 24.22 52.87
C LEU A 466 -7.97 22.76 52.65
N THR A 467 -7.44 22.04 51.66
CA THR A 467 -8.00 20.72 51.30
C THR A 467 -6.99 19.58 51.15
N GLY A 468 -5.71 19.84 50.88
CA GLY A 468 -4.67 18.80 50.85
C GLY A 468 -4.86 17.68 49.81
N GLU A 469 -5.77 17.82 48.84
CA GLU A 469 -5.99 16.82 47.80
C GLU A 469 -5.12 17.08 46.56
N ALA A 470 -4.32 16.08 46.17
CA ALA A 470 -3.54 16.11 44.94
C ALA A 470 -4.45 16.09 43.70
N HIS A 471 -4.26 17.03 42.78
CA HIS A 471 -4.94 17.04 41.49
C HIS A 471 -4.66 15.76 40.71
N ARG A 472 -5.68 14.91 40.52
CA ARG A 472 -5.63 13.80 39.56
C ARG A 472 -5.63 14.37 38.15
N GLN A 473 -4.46 14.48 37.54
CA GLN A 473 -4.36 14.83 36.13
C GLN A 473 -5.03 13.74 35.26
N PRO A 474 -5.92 14.11 34.32
CA PRO A 474 -6.50 13.16 33.38
C PRO A 474 -5.43 12.66 32.42
N LYS A 475 -5.41 11.35 32.17
CA LYS A 475 -4.46 10.70 31.28
C LYS A 475 -4.84 11.00 29.82
N VAL A 476 -4.24 12.03 29.22
CA VAL A 476 -4.43 12.40 27.82
C VAL A 476 -3.55 11.51 26.93
N GLU A 477 -4.16 10.82 25.96
CA GLU A 477 -3.44 10.01 24.97
C GLU A 477 -3.18 10.88 23.72
N TYR A 478 -1.96 11.40 23.59
CA TYR A 478 -1.57 12.27 22.47
C TYR A 478 -1.26 11.47 21.20
N VAL A 479 -1.92 11.83 20.10
CA VAL A 479 -1.62 11.33 18.74
C VAL A 479 -0.61 12.27 18.10
N TRP A 480 0.62 11.78 17.86
CA TRP A 480 1.75 12.59 17.42
C TRP A 480 2.06 12.45 15.92
N ASP A 481 2.26 13.57 15.24
CA ASP A 481 2.91 13.64 13.93
C ASP A 481 4.43 13.79 14.15
N ILE A 482 5.22 12.81 13.69
CA ILE A 482 6.67 12.71 13.95
C ILE A 482 7.46 13.65 13.01
N GLN A 483 6.80 14.29 12.05
CA GLN A 483 7.46 15.01 10.96
C GLN A 483 7.11 16.51 10.90
N ASN A 484 6.17 16.97 11.72
CA ASN A 484 5.82 18.38 11.86
C ASN A 484 6.03 18.81 13.32
N ILE A 485 7.09 19.55 13.60
CA ILE A 485 7.30 20.22 14.89
C ILE A 485 6.78 21.65 14.70
N ASP A 486 5.47 21.85 14.87
CA ASP A 486 4.85 23.14 15.14
C ASP A 486 3.54 22.90 15.90
N PHE A 487 3.48 23.38 17.15
CA PHE A 487 2.36 23.19 18.08
C PHE A 487 1.42 24.39 18.10
N LEU A 488 0.11 24.15 18.10
CA LEU A 488 -0.88 25.04 18.71
C LEU A 488 -1.80 24.21 19.62
N PRO A 489 -1.96 24.56 20.92
CA PRO A 489 -2.81 23.81 21.84
C PRO A 489 -4.29 24.13 21.60
N THR A 490 -5.12 23.09 21.41
CA THR A 490 -6.58 23.19 21.54
C THR A 490 -6.98 22.93 22.99
N GLN A 491 -7.37 23.98 23.71
CA GLN A 491 -8.11 23.85 24.96
C GLN A 491 -9.54 23.39 24.64
N THR A 492 -9.92 22.20 25.09
CA THR A 492 -11.33 21.80 25.17
C THR A 492 -11.86 22.21 26.54
N GLY A 493 -12.66 23.28 26.57
CA GLY A 493 -13.49 23.62 27.73
C GLY A 493 -14.66 22.64 27.85
N HIS A 494 -15.01 22.33 29.10
CA HIS A 494 -16.19 21.55 29.50
C HIS A 494 -17.51 22.15 29.03
#